data_AF-A0A8X6PF26-F1
#
_entry.id   AF-A0A8X6PF26-F1
#
_cell.length_a   1.000
_cell.length_b   1.000
_cell.length_c   1.000
_cell.angle_alpha   90.00
_cell.angle_beta   90.00
_cell.angle_gamma   90.00
#
_symmetry.space_group_name_H-M   'P 1'
#
loop_
_entity.id
_entity.type
_entity.pdbx_description
1 polymer ?
#
loop_
_entity_poly.entity_id
_entity_poly.type
_entity_poly.pdbx_seq_one_letter_code
_entity_poly.pdbx_strand_id
1 'polypeptide(L)'
;AEALAKALDVNGEVIAVQYSVWIGDKTELARTWRLEMHQNSSIYDVIETVARIDNRQKVEYSVVEGKPFVTSLGDLEDDPETGTF
;
A
#
# COMPACT_ATOMS: atom_id res chain seq x y z
N ALA A 1 18.41 -15.91 -19.32
CA ALA A 1 18.57 -14.49 -18.93
C ALA A 1 17.51 -13.58 -19.56
N GLU A 2 17.10 -13.81 -20.83
CA GLU A 2 16.05 -13.01 -21.51
C GLU A 2 14.66 -13.01 -20.85
N ALA A 3 14.23 -14.13 -20.26
CA ALA A 3 12.92 -14.21 -19.60
C ALA A 3 12.83 -13.33 -18.34
N LEU A 4 13.95 -13.15 -17.62
CA LEU A 4 14.01 -12.28 -16.45
C LEU A 4 14.06 -10.80 -16.87
N ALA A 5 14.75 -10.49 -17.97
CA ALA A 5 14.81 -9.14 -18.53
C ALA A 5 13.45 -8.67 -19.10
N LYS A 6 12.62 -9.59 -19.62
CA LYS A 6 11.23 -9.31 -19.99
C LYS A 6 10.29 -9.13 -18.78
N ALA A 7 10.58 -9.81 -17.66
CA ALA A 7 9.85 -9.62 -16.42
C ALA A 7 10.27 -8.32 -15.70
N LEU A 8 11.52 -7.93 -15.88
CA LEU A 8 12.14 -6.70 -15.40
C LEU A 8 12.23 -5.69 -16.54
N ASP A 9 11.17 -5.48 -17.33
CA ASP A 9 11.13 -4.30 -18.19
C ASP A 9 11.07 -3.06 -17.28
N VAL A 10 12.27 -2.63 -16.84
CA VAL A 10 12.48 -1.51 -15.93
C VAL A 10 12.19 -0.16 -16.62
N ASN A 11 11.79 -0.22 -17.89
CA ASN A 11 11.23 0.89 -18.68
C ASN A 11 9.72 0.73 -18.93
N GLY A 12 9.09 -0.26 -18.28
CA GLY A 12 7.70 -0.62 -18.48
C GLY A 12 6.75 0.55 -18.26
N GLU A 13 5.74 0.61 -19.10
CA GLU A 13 4.66 1.61 -19.13
C GLU A 13 4.31 2.08 -17.70
N VAL A 14 4.39 3.39 -17.46
CA VAL A 14 4.02 3.98 -16.17
C VAL A 14 2.53 4.29 -16.16
N ILE A 15 1.89 4.03 -15.02
CA ILE A 15 0.49 4.32 -14.77
C ILE A 15 0.37 5.38 -13.68
N ALA A 16 -0.63 6.25 -13.82
CA ALA A 16 -0.97 7.22 -12.79
C ALA A 16 -1.91 6.57 -11.76
N VAL A 17 -1.51 6.59 -10.49
CA VAL A 17 -2.29 6.03 -9.37
C VAL A 17 -2.71 7.15 -8.43
N GLN A 18 -3.99 7.18 -8.06
CA GLN A 18 -4.49 7.98 -6.95
C GLN A 18 -4.72 7.08 -5.75
N TYR A 19 -4.06 7.38 -4.63
CA TYR A 19 -4.13 6.59 -3.40
C TYR A 19 -4.58 7.45 -2.23
N SER A 20 -5.52 6.95 -1.43
CA SER A 20 -6.04 7.62 -0.24
C SER A 20 -6.52 6.60 0.78
N VAL A 21 -6.31 6.91 2.05
CA VAL A 21 -6.73 6.10 3.19
C VAL A 21 -7.78 6.83 4.00
N TRP A 22 -8.79 6.10 4.44
CA TRP A 22 -9.94 6.59 5.18
C TRP A 22 -10.06 5.80 6.48
N ILE A 23 -10.29 6.49 7.59
CA ILE A 23 -10.56 5.88 8.89
C ILE A 23 -11.97 6.33 9.28
N GLY A 24 -12.94 5.41 9.17
CA GLY A 24 -14.37 5.76 9.18
C GLY A 24 -14.71 6.79 8.11
N ASP A 25 -15.47 7.82 8.49
CA ASP A 25 -15.88 8.90 7.58
C ASP A 25 -14.82 10.01 7.41
N LYS A 26 -13.65 9.83 8.03
CA LYS A 26 -12.60 10.85 8.06
C LYS A 26 -11.42 10.43 7.17
N THR A 27 -10.95 11.38 6.36
CA THR A 27 -9.62 11.30 5.75
C THR A 27 -8.57 11.71 6.79
N GLU A 28 -8.31 10.88 7.80
CA GLU A 28 -7.39 11.21 8.90
C GLU A 28 -5.93 11.40 8.42
N LEU A 29 -5.51 10.66 7.39
CA LEU A 29 -4.18 10.80 6.77
C LEU A 29 -4.16 11.81 5.60
N ALA A 30 -5.26 12.58 5.49
CA ALA A 30 -5.56 13.85 4.82
C ALA A 30 -5.06 14.17 3.40
N ARG A 31 -4.23 13.35 2.75
CA ARG A 31 -3.80 13.60 1.37
C ARG A 31 -4.08 12.42 0.46
N THR A 32 -4.79 12.69 -0.64
CA THR A 32 -4.76 11.81 -1.81
C THR A 32 -3.39 11.95 -2.47
N TRP A 33 -2.64 10.87 -2.50
CA TRP A 33 -1.36 10.77 -3.18
C TRP A 33 -1.59 10.54 -4.66
N ARG A 34 -0.81 11.25 -5.49
CA ARG A 34 -0.74 11.03 -6.93
C ARG A 34 0.64 10.48 -7.23
N LEU A 35 0.70 9.24 -7.68
CA LEU A 35 1.93 8.48 -7.88
C LEU A 35 2.03 8.05 -9.33
N GLU A 36 3.26 7.99 -9.83
CA GLU A 36 3.57 7.28 -11.06
C GLU A 36 4.18 5.93 -10.67
N MET A 37 3.52 4.84 -11.08
CA MET A 37 3.91 3.47 -10.74
C MET A 37 4.16 2.70 -12.01
N HIS A 38 4.97 1.65 -11.95
CA HIS A 38 5.09 0.74 -13.08
C HIS A 38 3.79 -0.07 -13.24
N GLN A 39 3.39 -0.38 -14.48
CA GLN A 39 2.16 -1.15 -14.76
C GLN A 39 2.12 -2.52 -14.06
N ASN A 40 3.28 -3.11 -13.76
CA ASN A 40 3.41 -4.38 -13.05
C ASN A 40 3.51 -4.24 -11.52
N SER A 41 3.39 -3.02 -10.97
CA SER A 41 3.35 -2.79 -9.54
C SER A 41 2.04 -3.30 -8.93
N SER A 42 2.14 -3.91 -7.76
CA SER A 42 1.01 -4.31 -6.93
C SER A 42 0.51 -3.14 -6.07
N ILE A 43 -0.67 -3.31 -5.48
CA ILE A 43 -1.16 -2.35 -4.48
C ILE A 43 -0.24 -2.27 -3.25
N TYR A 44 0.49 -3.33 -2.91
CA TYR A 44 1.46 -3.31 -1.82
C TYR A 44 2.63 -2.39 -2.12
N ASP A 45 3.11 -2.37 -3.38
CA ASP A 45 4.17 -1.45 -3.80
C ASP A 45 3.72 0.01 -3.70
N VAL A 46 2.44 0.29 -3.99
CA VAL A 46 1.84 1.64 -3.82
C VAL A 46 1.83 2.04 -2.35
N ILE A 47 1.34 1.16 -1.47
CA ILE A 47 1.27 1.40 -0.03
C ILE A 47 2.68 1.61 0.54
N GLU A 48 3.63 0.76 0.19
CA GLU A 48 5.01 0.87 0.65
C GLU A 48 5.68 2.17 0.16
N THR A 49 5.43 2.55 -1.10
CA THR A 49 5.94 3.82 -1.66
C THR A 49 5.44 5.01 -0.85
N VAL A 50 4.16 5.04 -0.50
CA VAL A 50 3.58 6.13 0.32
C VAL A 50 4.11 6.07 1.76
N ALA A 51 4.21 4.88 2.36
CA ALA A 51 4.71 4.70 3.71
C ALA A 51 6.17 5.19 3.88
N ARG A 52 7.00 5.05 2.83
CA ARG A 52 8.37 5.60 2.83
C ARG A 52 8.40 7.14 2.82
N ILE A 53 7.34 7.79 2.34
CA ILE A 53 7.21 9.25 2.28
C ILE A 53 6.55 9.79 3.56
N ASP A 54 5.55 9.08 4.08
CA ASP A 54 4.82 9.42 5.30
C ASP A 54 4.65 8.16 6.16
N ASN A 55 5.43 8.06 7.24
CA ASN A 55 5.42 6.90 8.14
C ASN A 55 4.06 6.66 8.81
N ARG A 56 3.15 7.65 8.84
CA ARG A 56 1.78 7.45 9.35
C ARG A 56 0.95 6.54 8.44
N GLN A 57 1.41 6.32 7.21
CA GLN A 57 0.82 5.43 6.21
C GLN A 57 1.45 4.03 6.24
N LYS A 58 2.37 3.76 7.18
CA LYS A 58 2.99 2.44 7.34
C LYS A 58 1.90 1.42 7.66
N VAL A 59 1.88 0.33 6.90
CA VAL A 59 0.95 -0.77 7.10
C VAL A 59 1.73 -2.01 7.52
N GLU A 60 1.25 -2.71 8.54
CA GLU A 60 1.76 -4.04 8.89
C GLU A 60 0.76 -5.10 8.44
N TYR A 61 1.30 -6.24 8.04
CA TYR A 61 0.53 -7.34 7.50
C TYR A 61 0.82 -8.63 8.24
N SER A 62 -0.21 -9.45 8.43
CA SER A 62 -0.08 -10.87 8.74
C SER A 62 -0.45 -11.70 7.51
N VAL A 63 0.09 -12.91 7.41
CA VAL A 63 -0.27 -13.84 6.33
C VAL A 63 -1.03 -15.02 6.94
N VAL A 64 -2.29 -15.15 6.54
CA VAL A 64 -3.17 -16.25 6.96
C VAL A 64 -3.56 -17.04 5.72
N GLU A 65 -3.21 -18.33 5.68
CA GLU A 65 -3.45 -19.21 4.53
C GLU A 65 -2.92 -18.65 3.20
N GLY A 66 -1.77 -17.97 3.24
CA GLY A 66 -1.14 -17.36 2.05
C GLY A 66 -1.79 -16.05 1.59
N LYS A 67 -2.79 -15.53 2.32
CA LYS A 67 -3.43 -14.25 2.06
C LYS A 67 -2.93 -13.21 3.07
N PRO A 68 -2.44 -12.05 2.61
CA PRO A 68 -2.05 -10.96 3.49
C PRO A 68 -3.28 -10.22 4.02
N PHE A 69 -3.30 -9.97 5.32
CA PHE A 69 -4.30 -9.16 6.03
C PHE A 69 -3.58 -8.00 6.69
N VAL A 70 -4.14 -6.80 6.56
CA VAL A 70 -3.64 -5.62 7.27
C VAL A 70 -3.94 -5.80 8.75
N THR A 71 -2.92 -5.66 9.60
CA THR A 71 -3.05 -5.76 11.06
C THR A 71 -2.84 -4.43 11.77
N SER A 72 -2.19 -3.47 11.10
CA SER A 72 -2.10 -2.10 11.59
C SER A 72 -1.88 -1.10 10.46
N LEU A 73 -2.28 0.14 10.70
CA LEU A 73 -2.05 1.32 9.87
C LEU A 73 -1.55 2.47 10.75
N GLY A 74 -0.30 2.85 10.58
CA GLY A 74 0.36 3.81 11.46
C GLY A 74 0.39 3.27 12.90
N ASP A 75 -0.21 4.03 13.82
CA ASP A 75 -0.36 3.65 15.23
C ASP A 75 -1.73 3.01 15.52
N LEU A 76 -2.55 2.76 14.50
CA LEU A 76 -3.87 2.13 14.63
C LEU A 76 -3.76 0.62 14.39
N GLU A 77 -4.00 -0.17 15.43
CA GLU A 77 -4.05 -1.64 15.34
C GLU A 77 -5.46 -2.15 15.04
N ASP A 78 -5.56 -3.21 14.25
CA ASP A 78 -6.80 -3.98 14.08
C ASP A 78 -7.07 -4.78 15.37
N ASP A 79 -7.70 -4.11 16.33
CA ASP A 79 -8.05 -4.66 17.63
C ASP A 79 -9.56 -4.55 17.90
N PRO A 80 -10.30 -5.67 17.78
CA PRO A 80 -11.74 -5.68 18.00
C PRO A 80 -12.13 -5.39 19.46
N GLU A 81 -11.23 -5.56 20.43
CA GLU A 81 -11.49 -5.21 21.84
C GLU A 81 -11.50 -3.69 22.05
N THR A 82 -10.75 -2.94 21.23
CA THR A 82 -10.76 -1.47 21.23
C THR A 82 -11.78 -0.87 20.27
N GLY A 83 -12.51 -1.72 19.53
CA GLY A 83 -13.52 -1.31 18.56
C GLY A 83 -12.92 -0.85 17.23
N THR A 84 -11.68 -1.25 16.94
CA THR A 84 -11.02 -1.02 15.66
C THR A 84 -11.14 -2.28 14.81
N PHE A 85 -11.47 -2.12 13.52
CA PHE A 85 -11.73 -3.18 12.55
C PHE A 85 -11.27 -2.76 11.15
#